data_AF-A0A3D3EW04-F1
#
_entry.id   AF-A0A3D3EW04-F1
#
_cell.length_a   1.000
_cell.length_b   1.000
_cell.length_c   1.000
_cell.angle_alpha   90.00
_cell.angle_beta   90.00
_cell.angle_gamma   90.00
#
_symmetry.space_group_name_H-M   'P 1'
#
loop_
_entity.id
_entity.type
_entity.pdbx_description
1 polymer ?
#
loop_
_entity_poly.entity_id
_entity_poly.type
_entity_poly.pdbx_seq_one_letter_code
_entity_poly.pdbx_strand_id
1 'polypeptide(L)'
;MQKVKLGLIGCGRISKNHLDAVSQIPEADFVAVCDCVEERAKQVAADYGITKVYTDHLEMLKNEKLDLVSICTPSGMHPDMGVDVANAKVNVLTEKPMSINVEAADKLIKACDDNHVRLFVVKQNRLNSTMQLLKRAVDKNRFGRIYMAQANVFWQRPQSYYDAAKWRGTWEFDGGAYMNQASHYVDAIYWLLGNVDSVSAFTSTMARKIEAEDTGSAILKFRSGIIASINVTMLTYPKNFEGSITIIGEKGIVKVGGVAVNKIEKWEFEEYDDDDRIALDSNYTPPNVYGFGHNPYYRNVVDVLLEKAEPSTDGRDGRKSVEIIQAIYRSAKTGKKVSLPL
;
A
#
# COMPACT_ATOMS: atom_id res chain seq x y z
N MET A 1 12.45 21.95 -19.51
CA MET A 1 11.40 21.87 -18.47
C MET A 1 12.08 21.72 -17.13
N GLN A 2 11.54 22.33 -16.07
CA GLN A 2 12.06 22.14 -14.72
C GLN A 2 11.74 20.71 -14.27
N LYS A 3 12.77 19.92 -13.94
CA LYS A 3 12.59 18.56 -13.40
C LYS A 3 12.25 18.63 -11.92
N VAL A 4 11.31 17.79 -11.48
CA VAL A 4 10.97 17.53 -10.09
C VAL A 4 12.15 16.83 -9.42
N LYS A 5 12.67 17.41 -8.33
CA LYS A 5 13.83 16.90 -7.59
C LYS A 5 13.39 16.07 -6.40
N LEU A 6 13.75 14.79 -6.43
CA LEU A 6 13.35 13.83 -5.41
C LEU A 6 14.50 13.50 -4.46
N GLY A 7 14.20 13.38 -3.17
CA GLY A 7 15.08 12.75 -2.18
C GLY A 7 14.57 11.37 -1.80
N LEU A 8 15.47 10.47 -1.40
CA LEU A 8 15.13 9.13 -0.94
C LEU A 8 15.68 8.90 0.49
N ILE A 9 14.83 8.50 1.42
CA ILE A 9 15.23 8.08 2.78
C ILE A 9 14.99 6.57 2.89
N GLY A 10 16.05 5.80 3.14
CA GLY A 10 16.04 4.35 3.24
C GLY A 10 16.44 3.67 1.92
N CYS A 11 17.70 3.23 1.84
CA CYS A 11 18.30 2.51 0.70
C CYS A 11 18.17 0.99 0.87
N GLY A 12 16.98 0.55 1.29
CA GLY A 12 16.65 -0.87 1.50
C GLY A 12 16.16 -1.57 0.24
N ARG A 13 15.57 -2.75 0.41
CA ARG A 13 15.11 -3.59 -0.73
C ARG A 13 14.12 -2.89 -1.67
N ILE A 14 13.20 -2.08 -1.13
CA ILE A 14 12.13 -1.46 -1.92
C ILE A 14 12.61 -0.23 -2.69
N SER A 15 13.66 0.46 -2.23
CA SER A 15 14.11 1.72 -2.85
C SER A 15 14.45 1.58 -4.32
N LYS A 16 14.96 0.41 -4.72
CA LYS A 16 15.23 0.07 -6.11
C LYS A 16 14.00 0.25 -7.01
N ASN A 17 12.82 -0.20 -6.54
CA ASN A 17 11.56 -0.03 -7.28
C ASN A 17 11.15 1.44 -7.42
N HIS A 18 11.50 2.30 -6.46
CA HIS A 18 11.24 3.74 -6.56
C HIS A 18 12.18 4.38 -7.59
N LEU A 19 13.47 4.06 -7.53
CA LEU A 19 14.48 4.58 -8.44
C LEU A 19 14.25 4.12 -9.89
N ASP A 20 13.94 2.83 -10.09
CA ASP A 20 13.63 2.25 -11.41
C ASP A 20 12.35 2.84 -12.02
N ALA A 21 11.39 3.24 -11.19
CA ALA A 21 10.17 3.89 -11.67
C ALA A 21 10.43 5.33 -12.13
N VAL A 22 11.18 6.09 -11.33
CA VAL A 22 11.50 7.50 -11.64
C VAL A 22 12.46 7.63 -12.81
N SER A 23 13.39 6.69 -13.01
CA SER A 23 14.30 6.71 -14.17
C SER A 23 13.59 6.65 -15.53
N GLN A 24 12.31 6.27 -15.55
CA GLN A 24 11.45 6.22 -16.74
C GLN A 24 10.63 7.51 -16.93
N ILE A 25 10.77 8.49 -16.03
CA ILE A 25 9.99 9.74 -16.04
C ILE A 25 10.94 10.92 -16.33
N PRO A 26 10.96 11.46 -17.57
CA PRO A 26 11.89 12.53 -17.94
C PRO A 26 11.76 13.81 -17.10
N GLU A 27 10.59 14.04 -16.50
CA GLU A 27 10.31 15.22 -15.70
C GLU A 27 10.69 15.09 -14.21
N ALA A 28 11.30 13.98 -13.77
CA ALA A 28 11.69 13.81 -12.37
C ALA A 28 13.01 13.05 -12.24
N ASP A 29 13.85 13.42 -11.27
CA ASP A 29 15.09 12.72 -10.94
C ASP A 29 15.25 12.62 -9.41
N PHE A 30 15.79 11.50 -8.92
CA PHE A 30 16.34 11.44 -7.57
C PHE A 30 17.70 12.14 -7.53
N VAL A 31 17.81 13.18 -6.72
CA VAL A 31 19.03 14.01 -6.62
C VAL A 31 19.81 13.78 -5.34
N ALA A 32 19.21 13.15 -4.33
CA ALA A 32 19.85 12.82 -3.05
C ALA A 32 19.30 11.52 -2.46
N VAL A 33 20.17 10.78 -1.77
CA VAL A 33 19.81 9.55 -1.04
C VAL A 33 20.33 9.59 0.39
N CYS A 34 19.60 8.95 1.30
CA CYS A 34 19.94 8.86 2.72
C CYS A 34 19.71 7.45 3.26
N ASP A 35 20.68 6.89 3.98
CA ASP A 35 20.53 5.66 4.77
C ASP A 35 21.45 5.73 6.00
N CYS A 36 20.97 5.28 7.16
CA CYS A 36 21.80 5.23 8.38
C CYS A 36 22.99 4.27 8.24
N VAL A 37 22.93 3.34 7.28
CA VAL A 37 24.05 2.50 6.85
C VAL A 37 24.68 3.12 5.61
N GLU A 38 25.77 3.87 5.81
CA GLU A 38 26.46 4.64 4.75
C GLU A 38 26.76 3.81 3.49
N GLU A 39 27.20 2.56 3.65
CA GLU A 39 27.50 1.66 2.52
C GLU A 39 26.28 1.39 1.64
N ARG A 40 25.07 1.32 2.21
CA ARG A 40 23.84 1.17 1.42
C ARG A 40 23.53 2.43 0.63
N ALA A 41 23.71 3.60 1.25
CA ALA A 41 23.50 4.88 0.59
C ALA A 41 24.48 5.07 -0.57
N LYS A 42 25.77 4.78 -0.35
CA LYS A 42 26.83 4.82 -1.39
C LYS A 42 26.56 3.84 -2.53
N GLN A 43 26.16 2.60 -2.23
CA GLN A 43 25.88 1.61 -3.27
C GLN A 43 24.72 2.06 -4.17
N VAL A 44 23.59 2.47 -3.57
CA VAL A 44 22.44 2.98 -4.33
C VAL A 44 22.80 4.23 -5.13
N ALA A 45 23.59 5.13 -4.53
CA ALA A 45 24.07 6.33 -5.20
C ALA A 45 24.91 6.00 -6.45
N ALA A 46 25.84 5.05 -6.33
CA ALA A 46 26.66 4.58 -7.45
C ALA A 46 25.82 3.91 -8.55
N ASP A 47 24.89 3.03 -8.17
CA ASP A 47 24.05 2.27 -9.12
C ASP A 47 23.16 3.19 -9.99
N TYR A 48 22.76 4.35 -9.46
CA TYR A 48 21.83 5.29 -10.11
C TYR A 48 22.46 6.64 -10.48
N GLY A 49 23.77 6.82 -10.30
CA GLY A 49 24.48 8.05 -10.64
C GLY A 49 24.11 9.27 -9.78
N ILE A 50 23.67 9.05 -8.54
CA ILE A 50 23.29 10.12 -7.59
C ILE A 50 24.54 10.56 -6.84
N THR A 51 24.85 11.86 -6.84
CA THR A 51 26.11 12.37 -6.26
C THR A 51 25.99 12.80 -4.80
N LYS A 52 24.77 12.97 -4.29
CA LYS A 52 24.50 13.50 -2.95
C LYS A 52 24.05 12.37 -2.03
N VAL A 53 24.94 12.02 -1.10
CA VAL A 53 24.79 10.87 -0.20
C VAL A 53 24.81 11.38 1.23
N TYR A 54 23.81 10.98 2.01
CA TYR A 54 23.64 11.38 3.40
C TYR A 54 23.47 10.15 4.30
N THR A 55 23.83 10.30 5.57
CA THR A 55 23.53 9.32 6.63
C THR A 55 22.53 9.83 7.66
N ASP A 56 22.22 11.13 7.59
CA ASP A 56 21.20 11.82 8.38
C ASP A 56 20.22 12.54 7.44
N HIS A 57 18.93 12.21 7.55
CA HIS A 57 17.90 12.81 6.70
C HIS A 57 17.65 14.29 7.02
N LEU A 58 17.90 14.73 8.25
CA LEU A 58 17.78 16.14 8.63
C LEU A 58 18.86 16.99 7.95
N GLU A 59 20.08 16.46 7.83
CA GLU A 59 21.14 17.10 7.06
C GLU A 59 20.80 17.17 5.56
N MET A 60 20.25 16.07 5.00
CA MET A 60 19.77 16.06 3.62
C MET A 60 18.71 17.15 3.38
N LEU A 61 17.69 17.22 4.25
CA LEU A 61 16.61 18.20 4.15
C LEU A 61 17.10 19.65 4.28
N LYS A 62 18.15 19.89 5.07
CA LYS A 62 18.75 21.21 5.24
C LYS A 62 19.59 21.66 4.04
N ASN A 63 20.34 20.73 3.44
CA ASN A 63 21.32 21.05 2.41
C ASN A 63 20.74 20.98 0.99
N GLU A 64 19.60 20.30 0.81
CA GLU A 64 19.01 20.04 -0.49
C GLU A 64 17.73 20.82 -0.76
N LYS A 65 17.57 21.26 -2.01
CA LYS A 65 16.31 21.81 -2.51
C LYS A 65 15.53 20.71 -3.21
N LEU A 66 14.62 20.07 -2.48
CA LEU A 66 13.81 18.93 -2.91
C LEU A 66 12.35 19.35 -3.08
N ASP A 67 11.68 18.80 -4.08
CA ASP A 67 10.25 18.98 -4.31
C ASP A 67 9.44 17.89 -3.60
N LEU A 68 10.00 16.69 -3.45
CA LEU A 68 9.37 15.53 -2.79
C LEU A 68 10.44 14.64 -2.15
N VAL A 69 10.13 14.03 -1.00
CA VAL A 69 10.95 12.97 -0.41
C VAL A 69 10.17 11.67 -0.31
N SER A 70 10.78 10.59 -0.81
CA SER A 70 10.29 9.21 -0.70
C SER A 70 10.88 8.52 0.52
N ILE A 71 10.02 8.09 1.44
CA ILE A 71 10.39 7.40 2.68
C ILE A 71 10.18 5.90 2.49
N CYS A 72 11.28 5.14 2.54
CA CYS A 72 11.40 3.70 2.27
C CYS A 72 12.01 2.94 3.45
N THR A 73 11.83 3.44 4.66
CA THR A 73 12.36 2.92 5.93
C THR A 73 11.43 1.85 6.53
N PRO A 74 11.72 1.28 7.72
CA PRO A 74 10.73 0.49 8.45
C PRO A 74 9.44 1.27 8.72
N SER A 75 8.30 0.59 8.62
CA SER A 75 6.96 1.20 8.60
C SER A 75 6.66 2.08 9.82
N GLY A 76 7.14 1.67 11.01
CA GLY A 76 6.96 2.43 12.25
C GLY A 76 7.65 3.80 12.26
N MET A 77 8.66 3.99 11.40
CA MET A 77 9.44 5.23 11.31
C MET A 77 8.86 6.24 10.31
N HIS A 78 7.91 5.82 9.46
CA HIS A 78 7.33 6.66 8.42
C HIS A 78 6.71 7.96 8.97
N PRO A 79 5.93 7.95 10.07
CA PRO A 79 5.27 9.16 10.56
C PRO A 79 6.26 10.23 11.00
N ASP A 80 7.24 9.87 11.84
CA ASP A 80 8.19 10.83 12.40
C ASP A 80 9.08 11.42 11.30
N MET A 81 9.61 10.57 10.40
CA MET A 81 10.39 11.05 9.25
C MET A 81 9.53 11.89 8.29
N GLY A 82 8.26 11.53 8.10
CA GLY A 82 7.34 12.31 7.27
C GLY A 82 7.03 13.68 7.87
N VAL A 83 6.93 13.78 9.19
CA VAL A 83 6.77 15.05 9.91
C VAL A 83 8.01 15.92 9.72
N ASP A 84 9.21 15.36 9.81
CA ASP A 84 10.46 16.09 9.54
C ASP A 84 10.51 16.65 8.11
N VAL A 85 10.14 15.84 7.12
CA VAL A 85 10.06 16.25 5.70
C VAL A 85 9.02 17.37 5.52
N ALA A 86 7.84 17.23 6.12
CA ALA A 86 6.77 18.23 6.03
C ALA A 86 7.18 19.56 6.67
N ASN A 87 7.86 19.53 7.82
CA ASN A 87 8.38 20.73 8.48
C ASN A 87 9.50 21.43 7.69
N ALA A 88 10.22 20.69 6.84
CA ALA A 88 11.14 21.25 5.86
C ALA A 88 10.42 21.85 4.64
N LYS A 89 9.08 21.84 4.62
CA LYS A 89 8.21 22.33 3.53
C LYS A 89 8.43 21.59 2.21
N VAL A 90 8.72 20.28 2.30
CA VAL A 90 8.87 19.39 1.15
C VAL A 90 7.68 18.43 1.10
N ASN A 91 7.21 18.08 -0.10
CA ASN A 91 6.14 17.09 -0.23
C ASN A 91 6.62 15.72 0.27
N VAL A 92 5.70 14.92 0.82
CA VAL A 92 6.01 13.63 1.43
C VAL A 92 5.42 12.50 0.58
N LEU A 93 6.23 11.49 0.25
CA LEU A 93 5.76 10.19 -0.23
C LEU A 93 6.20 9.13 0.79
N THR A 94 5.25 8.41 1.36
CA THR A 94 5.52 7.33 2.32
C THR A 94 5.15 5.97 1.75
N GLU A 95 6.05 4.99 1.94
CA GLU A 95 5.75 3.59 1.70
C GLU A 95 4.58 3.09 2.56
N LYS A 96 4.00 1.97 2.16
CA LYS A 96 2.91 1.34 2.91
C LYS A 96 3.43 0.42 4.02
N PRO A 97 2.68 0.29 5.13
CA PRO A 97 1.63 1.21 5.54
C PRO A 97 2.21 2.58 5.90
N MET A 98 1.44 3.66 5.73
CA MET A 98 1.93 5.01 6.06
C MET A 98 2.29 5.20 7.55
N SER A 99 1.74 4.31 8.40
CA SER A 99 1.92 4.26 9.84
C SER A 99 1.45 2.88 10.32
N ILE A 100 1.91 2.48 11.50
CA ILE A 100 1.41 1.29 12.20
C ILE A 100 0.26 1.59 13.19
N ASN A 101 -0.02 2.87 13.46
CA ASN A 101 -1.14 3.31 14.29
C ASN A 101 -1.83 4.58 13.74
N VAL A 102 -3.06 4.86 14.17
CA VAL A 102 -3.90 5.92 13.58
C VAL A 102 -3.39 7.27 14.06
N GLU A 103 -3.00 7.36 15.32
CA GLU A 103 -2.58 8.57 15.99
C GLU A 103 -1.32 9.15 15.32
N ALA A 104 -0.36 8.30 14.95
CA ALA A 104 0.83 8.72 14.22
C ALA A 104 0.53 9.06 12.75
N ALA A 105 -0.42 8.37 12.10
CA ALA A 105 -0.89 8.78 10.77
C ALA A 105 -1.55 10.17 10.81
N ASP A 106 -2.35 10.45 11.83
CA ASP A 106 -3.00 11.74 12.05
C ASP A 106 -2.00 12.86 12.31
N LYS A 107 -0.95 12.60 13.10
CA LYS A 107 0.16 13.54 13.30
C LYS A 107 0.85 13.90 11.98
N LEU A 108 1.14 12.90 11.14
CA LEU A 108 1.76 13.12 9.84
C LEU A 108 0.86 13.93 8.90
N ILE A 109 -0.43 13.57 8.79
CA ILE A 109 -1.40 14.31 7.97
C ILE A 109 -1.48 15.77 8.44
N LYS A 110 -1.58 15.98 9.75
CA LYS A 110 -1.63 17.33 10.33
C LYS A 110 -0.38 18.14 10.00
N ALA A 111 0.82 17.55 10.12
CA ALA A 111 2.07 18.23 9.79
C ALA A 111 2.11 18.64 8.31
N CYS A 112 1.62 17.79 7.40
CA CYS A 112 1.52 18.12 5.99
C CYS A 112 0.51 19.25 5.72
N ASP A 113 -0.68 19.18 6.34
CA ASP A 113 -1.72 20.21 6.21
C ASP A 113 -1.22 21.57 6.74
N ASP A 114 -0.60 21.60 7.93
CA ASP A 114 -0.08 22.82 8.57
C ASP A 114 1.06 23.48 7.76
N ASN A 115 1.86 22.68 7.04
CA ASN A 115 2.95 23.18 6.19
C ASN A 115 2.54 23.38 4.72
N HIS A 116 1.28 23.12 4.37
CA HIS A 116 0.74 23.22 3.01
C HIS A 116 1.50 22.36 1.98
N VAL A 117 1.93 21.16 2.39
CA VAL A 117 2.60 20.19 1.53
C VAL A 117 1.71 18.98 1.26
N ARG A 118 1.91 18.32 0.13
CA ARG A 118 1.19 17.10 -0.24
C ARG A 118 1.76 15.89 0.50
N LEU A 119 0.87 14.95 0.82
CA LEU A 119 1.21 13.63 1.37
C LEU A 119 0.67 12.55 0.45
N PHE A 120 1.58 11.80 -0.16
CA PHE A 120 1.30 10.65 -1.02
C PHE A 120 1.58 9.35 -0.26
N VAL A 121 0.72 8.35 -0.43
CA VAL A 121 0.88 7.03 0.20
C VAL A 121 0.90 5.95 -0.86
N VAL A 122 1.97 5.15 -0.92
CA VAL A 122 2.15 4.16 -1.98
C VAL A 122 1.08 3.06 -1.89
N LYS A 123 0.12 3.10 -2.83
CA LYS A 123 -0.93 2.08 -3.03
C LYS A 123 -0.94 1.59 -4.47
N GLN A 124 0.24 1.26 -4.97
CA GLN A 124 0.52 0.93 -6.35
C GLN A 124 -0.32 -0.23 -6.91
N ASN A 125 -0.77 -1.16 -6.07
CA ASN A 125 -1.64 -2.27 -6.51
C ASN A 125 -2.99 -1.79 -7.04
N ARG A 126 -3.49 -0.61 -6.64
CA ARG A 126 -4.72 -0.02 -7.22
C ARG A 126 -4.57 0.19 -8.72
N LEU A 127 -3.36 0.44 -9.21
CA LEU A 127 -3.05 0.75 -10.61
C LEU A 127 -2.80 -0.48 -11.50
N ASN A 128 -2.88 -1.69 -10.94
CA ASN A 128 -2.85 -2.91 -11.75
C ASN A 128 -4.08 -2.96 -12.67
N SER A 129 -3.90 -3.43 -13.91
CA SER A 129 -4.95 -3.43 -14.95
C SER A 129 -6.23 -4.15 -14.50
N THR A 130 -6.09 -5.31 -13.88
CA THR A 130 -7.19 -6.11 -13.32
C THR A 130 -7.95 -5.37 -12.22
N MET A 131 -7.24 -4.63 -11.37
CA MET A 131 -7.83 -3.83 -10.30
C MET A 131 -8.53 -2.59 -10.83
N GLN A 132 -7.95 -1.92 -11.84
CA GLN A 132 -8.59 -0.80 -12.53
C GLN A 132 -9.88 -1.23 -13.22
N LEU A 133 -9.89 -2.37 -13.91
CA LEU A 133 -11.11 -2.95 -14.50
C LEU A 133 -12.18 -3.23 -13.44
N LEU A 134 -11.80 -3.91 -12.35
CA LEU A 134 -12.72 -4.20 -11.26
C LEU A 134 -13.31 -2.91 -10.67
N LYS A 135 -12.48 -1.87 -10.49
CA LYS A 135 -12.94 -0.56 -10.02
C LYS A 135 -13.90 0.10 -10.99
N ARG A 136 -13.61 0.11 -12.30
CA ARG A 136 -14.53 0.64 -13.32
C ARG A 136 -15.88 -0.07 -13.30
N ALA A 137 -15.90 -1.39 -13.14
CA ALA A 137 -17.15 -2.16 -13.05
C ALA A 137 -17.97 -1.78 -11.80
N VAL A 138 -17.31 -1.53 -10.66
CA VAL A 138 -17.96 -1.01 -9.45
C VAL A 138 -18.49 0.41 -9.68
N ASP A 139 -17.69 1.30 -10.24
CA ASP A 139 -18.04 2.72 -10.45
C ASP A 139 -19.16 2.90 -11.48
N LYS A 140 -19.20 2.05 -12.50
CA LYS A 140 -20.30 1.96 -13.46
C LYS A 140 -21.57 1.30 -12.90
N ASN A 141 -21.56 0.91 -11.62
CA ASN A 141 -22.67 0.21 -10.95
C ASN A 141 -23.10 -1.10 -11.66
N ARG A 142 -22.16 -1.80 -12.32
CA ARG A 142 -22.47 -3.02 -13.10
C ARG A 142 -22.94 -4.18 -12.23
N PHE A 143 -22.51 -4.22 -10.97
CA PHE A 143 -22.96 -5.22 -10.00
C PHE A 143 -24.40 -5.01 -9.51
N GLY A 144 -25.03 -3.86 -9.80
CA GLY A 144 -26.21 -3.42 -9.06
C GLY A 144 -25.91 -3.35 -7.56
N ARG A 145 -26.83 -3.84 -6.72
CA ARG A 145 -26.54 -3.94 -5.29
C ARG A 145 -25.48 -5.00 -5.01
N ILE A 146 -24.32 -4.60 -4.49
CA ILE A 146 -23.31 -5.53 -3.99
C ILE A 146 -23.80 -6.16 -2.67
N TYR A 147 -23.69 -7.49 -2.56
CA TYR A 147 -24.11 -8.24 -1.38
C TYR A 147 -22.91 -8.67 -0.53
N MET A 148 -21.90 -9.23 -1.19
CA MET A 148 -20.78 -9.90 -0.54
C MET A 148 -19.48 -9.61 -1.27
N ALA A 149 -18.40 -9.46 -0.49
CA ALA A 149 -17.05 -9.50 -1.03
C ALA A 149 -16.13 -10.40 -0.21
N GLN A 150 -15.11 -10.95 -0.85
CA GLN A 150 -14.11 -11.77 -0.18
C GLN A 150 -12.73 -11.43 -0.72
N ALA A 151 -11.76 -11.28 0.17
CA ALA A 151 -10.34 -11.23 -0.18
C ALA A 151 -9.58 -12.35 0.53
N ASN A 152 -8.72 -13.06 -0.20
CA ASN A 152 -7.84 -14.08 0.36
C ASN A 152 -6.38 -13.73 0.04
N VAL A 153 -5.50 -13.89 1.02
CA VAL A 153 -4.05 -13.76 0.87
C VAL A 153 -3.40 -14.97 1.51
N PHE A 154 -3.19 -16.00 0.71
CA PHE A 154 -2.59 -17.27 1.11
C PHE A 154 -1.17 -17.34 0.56
N TRP A 155 -0.27 -16.73 1.32
CA TRP A 155 1.13 -16.56 0.95
C TRP A 155 2.06 -17.34 1.88
N GLN A 156 3.32 -17.39 1.49
CA GLN A 156 4.36 -18.07 2.26
C GLN A 156 5.47 -17.09 2.60
N ARG A 157 5.75 -16.95 3.89
CA ARG A 157 6.98 -16.28 4.38
C ARG A 157 7.67 -17.23 5.35
N PRO A 158 8.89 -17.70 5.07
CA PRO A 158 9.63 -18.57 6.00
C PRO A 158 10.10 -17.79 7.23
N GLN A 159 10.59 -18.47 8.26
CA GLN A 159 11.17 -17.80 9.44
C GLN A 159 12.32 -16.85 9.05
N SER A 160 13.17 -17.26 8.09
CA SER A 160 14.27 -16.44 7.58
C SER A 160 13.85 -15.09 6.98
N TYR A 161 12.60 -14.93 6.56
CA TYR A 161 12.08 -13.63 6.13
C TYR A 161 12.00 -12.64 7.30
N TYR A 162 11.56 -13.10 8.47
CA TYR A 162 11.43 -12.27 9.68
C TYR A 162 12.80 -12.06 10.33
N ASP A 163 13.68 -13.07 10.31
CA ASP A 163 15.03 -12.97 10.86
C ASP A 163 15.94 -12.02 10.05
N ALA A 164 15.57 -11.68 8.81
CA ALA A 164 16.37 -10.84 7.92
C ALA A 164 16.58 -9.40 8.43
N ALA A 165 15.72 -8.90 9.30
CA ALA A 165 15.91 -7.61 9.98
C ALA A 165 15.11 -7.56 11.28
N LYS A 166 15.73 -7.02 12.35
CA LYS A 166 15.17 -7.00 13.72
C LYS A 166 13.79 -6.34 13.86
N TRP A 167 13.43 -5.47 12.93
CA TRP A 167 12.15 -4.76 12.95
C TRP A 167 10.98 -5.60 12.42
N ARG A 168 11.25 -6.68 11.66
CA ARG A 168 10.20 -7.47 11.01
C ARG A 168 9.43 -8.31 12.02
N GLY A 169 8.11 -8.32 11.91
CA GLY A 169 7.22 -9.07 12.79
C GLY A 169 7.07 -8.51 14.21
N THR A 170 7.57 -7.29 14.47
CA THR A 170 7.32 -6.57 15.73
C THR A 170 6.11 -5.65 15.60
N TRP A 171 5.41 -5.39 16.70
CA TRP A 171 4.28 -4.46 16.68
C TRP A 171 4.70 -3.01 16.44
N GLU A 172 5.89 -2.63 16.90
CA GLU A 172 6.41 -1.25 16.88
C GLU A 172 6.91 -0.79 15.50
N PHE A 173 7.36 -1.70 14.63
CA PHE A 173 7.98 -1.29 13.37
C PHE A 173 7.42 -1.96 12.12
N ASP A 174 6.62 -3.02 12.26
CA ASP A 174 6.09 -3.78 11.11
C ASP A 174 4.58 -4.02 11.17
N GLY A 175 4.10 -4.57 12.30
CA GLY A 175 2.83 -5.28 12.38
C GLY A 175 2.91 -6.68 11.75
N GLY A 176 1.78 -7.37 11.67
CA GLY A 176 1.73 -8.74 11.17
C GLY A 176 1.21 -8.86 9.75
N ALA A 177 0.64 -10.02 9.46
CA ALA A 177 0.08 -10.41 8.18
C ALA A 177 -0.83 -9.34 7.54
N TYR A 178 -1.72 -8.71 8.32
CA TYR A 178 -2.62 -7.66 7.83
C TYR A 178 -1.91 -6.34 7.56
N MET A 179 -1.07 -5.86 8.49
CA MET A 179 -0.43 -4.55 8.41
C MET A 179 0.64 -4.49 7.31
N ASN A 180 1.44 -5.55 7.16
CA ASN A 180 2.53 -5.56 6.20
C ASN A 180 2.14 -6.22 4.88
N GLN A 181 1.84 -7.53 4.90
CA GLN A 181 1.74 -8.32 3.66
C GLN A 181 0.40 -8.16 2.96
N ALA A 182 -0.72 -8.11 3.70
CA ALA A 182 -2.06 -8.03 3.16
C ALA A 182 -2.67 -6.61 3.17
N SER A 183 -1.90 -5.58 3.53
CA SER A 183 -2.43 -4.21 3.61
C SER A 183 -2.95 -3.66 2.27
N HIS A 184 -2.41 -4.13 1.15
CA HIS A 184 -2.94 -3.83 -0.18
C HIS A 184 -4.33 -4.42 -0.43
N TYR A 185 -4.67 -5.54 0.21
CA TYR A 185 -5.98 -6.18 0.07
C TYR A 185 -7.02 -5.53 0.97
N VAL A 186 -6.62 -5.14 2.19
CA VAL A 186 -7.47 -4.31 3.06
C VAL A 186 -7.76 -2.97 2.38
N ASP A 187 -6.74 -2.35 1.80
CA ASP A 187 -6.87 -1.15 0.99
C ASP A 187 -7.80 -1.35 -0.22
N ALA A 188 -7.61 -2.40 -1.00
CA ALA A 188 -8.42 -2.67 -2.18
C ALA A 188 -9.90 -2.88 -1.82
N ILE A 189 -10.19 -3.63 -0.75
CA ILE A 189 -11.56 -3.85 -0.27
C ILE A 189 -12.22 -2.52 0.17
N TYR A 190 -11.49 -1.66 0.89
CA TYR A 190 -11.97 -0.31 1.22
C TYR A 190 -12.18 0.55 -0.03
N TRP A 191 -11.21 0.59 -0.94
CA TRP A 191 -11.24 1.42 -2.14
C TRP A 191 -12.37 1.04 -3.11
N LEU A 192 -12.68 -0.25 -3.21
CA LEU A 192 -13.76 -0.76 -4.04
C LEU A 192 -15.12 -0.52 -3.39
N LEU A 193 -15.27 -0.77 -2.08
CA LEU A 193 -16.60 -0.88 -1.45
C LEU A 193 -16.97 0.30 -0.54
N GLY A 194 -16.04 1.20 -0.26
CA GLY A 194 -16.23 2.41 0.52
C GLY A 194 -16.11 2.22 2.04
N ASN A 195 -16.90 2.98 2.79
CA ASN A 195 -16.71 3.11 4.23
C ASN A 195 -17.19 1.88 5.02
N VAL A 196 -16.30 1.37 5.87
CA VAL A 196 -16.58 0.29 6.83
C VAL A 196 -17.34 0.86 8.04
N ASP A 197 -18.34 0.13 8.50
CA ASP A 197 -19.12 0.41 9.71
C ASP A 197 -18.52 -0.31 10.92
N SER A 198 -18.24 -1.61 10.80
CA SER A 198 -17.71 -2.40 11.91
C SER A 198 -16.93 -3.63 11.47
N VAL A 199 -16.10 -4.16 12.37
CA VAL A 199 -15.20 -5.30 12.15
C VAL A 199 -15.29 -6.30 13.30
N SER A 200 -15.26 -7.58 12.97
CA SER A 200 -15.02 -8.70 13.89
C SER A 200 -13.89 -9.58 13.35
N ALA A 201 -12.90 -9.92 14.17
CA ALA A 201 -11.72 -10.63 13.69
C ALA A 201 -11.12 -11.63 14.69
N PHE A 202 -10.37 -12.59 14.15
CA PHE A 202 -9.49 -13.50 14.88
C PHE A 202 -8.11 -13.49 14.23
N THR A 203 -7.06 -13.40 15.05
CA THR A 203 -5.67 -13.44 14.60
C THR A 203 -4.86 -14.36 15.51
N SER A 204 -3.82 -14.98 14.96
CA SER A 204 -2.93 -15.85 15.70
C SER A 204 -1.52 -15.81 15.12
N THR A 205 -0.54 -16.06 15.98
CA THR A 205 0.83 -16.42 15.59
C THR A 205 0.93 -17.93 15.75
N MET A 206 0.77 -18.68 14.66
CA MET A 206 0.63 -20.13 14.73
C MET A 206 1.95 -20.89 14.55
N ALA A 207 2.91 -20.33 13.80
CA ALA A 207 4.15 -21.05 13.49
C ALA A 207 5.41 -20.18 13.44
N ARG A 208 5.30 -18.86 13.26
CA ARG A 208 6.48 -17.97 13.23
C ARG A 208 6.87 -17.51 14.63
N LYS A 209 8.16 -17.29 14.84
CA LYS A 209 8.72 -16.73 16.08
C LYS A 209 8.75 -15.21 15.98
N ILE A 210 7.59 -14.59 16.10
CA ILE A 210 7.38 -13.14 15.98
C ILE A 210 6.33 -12.68 17.01
N GLU A 211 6.22 -11.38 17.23
CA GLU A 211 5.22 -10.81 18.15
C GLU A 211 3.84 -10.69 17.48
N ALA A 212 3.84 -10.37 16.19
CA ALA A 212 2.64 -10.11 15.41
C ALA A 212 1.99 -11.37 14.81
N GLU A 213 0.81 -11.24 14.21
CA GLU A 213 0.08 -12.38 13.65
C GLU A 213 0.69 -12.88 12.32
N ASP A 214 0.72 -14.20 12.14
CA ASP A 214 1.04 -14.84 10.85
C ASP A 214 -0.22 -15.36 10.13
N THR A 215 -1.35 -15.41 10.82
CA THR A 215 -2.65 -15.91 10.33
C THR A 215 -3.81 -15.12 10.94
N GLY A 216 -4.83 -14.83 10.14
CA GLY A 216 -6.06 -14.24 10.64
C GLY A 216 -7.22 -14.25 9.64
N SER A 217 -8.42 -14.02 10.17
CA SER A 217 -9.65 -13.84 9.42
C SER A 217 -10.44 -12.69 10.03
N ALA A 218 -10.97 -11.81 9.18
CA ALA A 218 -11.76 -10.66 9.57
C ALA A 218 -13.03 -10.57 8.74
N ILE A 219 -14.15 -10.26 9.39
CA ILE A 219 -15.43 -9.93 8.76
C ILE A 219 -15.66 -8.43 8.93
N LEU A 220 -15.93 -7.75 7.82
CA LEU A 220 -16.20 -6.32 7.75
C LEU A 220 -17.66 -6.12 7.35
N LYS A 221 -18.36 -5.23 8.06
CA LYS A 221 -19.66 -4.71 7.65
C LYS A 221 -19.47 -3.29 7.14
N PHE A 222 -19.95 -3.00 5.94
CA PHE A 222 -19.90 -1.66 5.35
C PHE A 222 -21.14 -0.84 5.69
N ARG A 223 -21.01 0.48 5.64
CA ARG A 223 -22.15 1.40 5.84
C ARG A 223 -23.23 1.24 4.77
N SER A 224 -22.85 0.80 3.57
CA SER A 224 -23.76 0.41 2.49
C SER A 224 -24.54 -0.89 2.76
N GLY A 225 -24.21 -1.62 3.83
CA GLY A 225 -24.79 -2.91 4.17
C GLY A 225 -24.08 -4.12 3.57
N ILE A 226 -23.03 -3.91 2.75
CA ILE A 226 -22.19 -4.99 2.21
C ILE A 226 -21.49 -5.71 3.37
N ILE A 227 -21.39 -7.04 3.27
CA ILE A 227 -20.55 -7.84 4.16
C ILE A 227 -19.32 -8.28 3.37
N ALA A 228 -18.14 -8.17 3.95
CA ALA A 228 -16.92 -8.71 3.35
C ALA A 228 -16.11 -9.55 4.33
N SER A 229 -15.34 -10.49 3.80
CA SER A 229 -14.33 -11.22 4.58
C SER A 229 -12.93 -11.02 4.01
N ILE A 230 -11.92 -10.94 4.87
CA ILE A 230 -10.51 -10.88 4.50
C ILE A 230 -9.77 -11.97 5.26
N ASN A 231 -9.29 -12.98 4.55
CA ASN A 231 -8.56 -14.11 5.13
C ASN A 231 -7.09 -14.04 4.73
N VAL A 232 -6.20 -14.18 5.70
CA VAL A 232 -4.77 -14.00 5.48
C VAL A 232 -3.99 -15.08 6.22
N THR A 233 -3.03 -15.70 5.55
CA THR A 233 -1.98 -16.47 6.21
C THR A 233 -0.66 -16.39 5.46
N MET A 234 0.44 -16.31 6.20
CA MET A 234 1.81 -16.39 5.68
C MET A 234 2.40 -17.81 5.79
N LEU A 235 1.55 -18.79 6.13
CA LEU A 235 1.92 -20.19 6.39
C LEU A 235 1.56 -21.16 5.27
N THR A 236 1.18 -20.65 4.10
CA THR A 236 0.78 -21.49 2.97
C THR A 236 1.90 -22.42 2.51
N TYR A 237 1.59 -23.70 2.33
CA TYR A 237 2.54 -24.71 1.86
C TYR A 237 2.44 -24.92 0.33
N PRO A 238 3.57 -25.07 -0.40
CA PRO A 238 4.95 -24.77 0.00
C PRO A 238 5.36 -23.32 -0.33
N LYS A 239 4.51 -22.58 -1.05
CA LYS A 239 4.80 -21.26 -1.64
C LYS A 239 3.51 -20.43 -1.70
N ASN A 240 3.60 -19.18 -2.17
CA ASN A 240 2.39 -18.36 -2.42
C ASN A 240 1.41 -19.13 -3.32
N PHE A 241 0.14 -19.15 -2.91
CA PHE A 241 -0.93 -19.85 -3.59
C PHE A 241 -1.96 -18.89 -4.16
N GLU A 242 -2.49 -18.00 -3.32
CA GLU A 242 -3.63 -17.17 -3.68
C GLU A 242 -3.47 -15.73 -3.17
N GLY A 243 -3.80 -14.80 -4.06
CA GLY A 243 -4.10 -13.41 -3.76
C GLY A 243 -5.32 -13.04 -4.58
N SER A 244 -6.50 -13.00 -3.98
CA SER A 244 -7.75 -12.89 -4.71
C SER A 244 -8.74 -11.91 -4.10
N ILE A 245 -9.63 -11.38 -4.94
CA ILE A 245 -10.80 -10.59 -4.57
C ILE A 245 -11.99 -11.13 -5.37
N THR A 246 -13.09 -11.43 -4.67
CA THR A 246 -14.39 -11.79 -5.25
C THR A 246 -15.42 -10.76 -4.84
N ILE A 247 -16.23 -10.27 -5.79
CA ILE A 247 -17.38 -9.40 -5.54
C ILE A 247 -18.61 -10.06 -6.15
N ILE A 248 -19.67 -10.17 -5.35
CA ILE A 248 -20.96 -10.72 -5.74
C ILE A 248 -22.01 -9.64 -5.53
N GLY A 249 -22.71 -9.30 -6.61
CA GLY A 249 -23.83 -8.38 -6.58
C GLY A 249 -25.09 -8.96 -7.23
N GLU A 250 -26.12 -8.14 -7.24
CA GLU A 250 -27.41 -8.38 -7.85
C GLU A 250 -27.32 -8.77 -9.33
N LYS A 251 -26.43 -8.09 -10.06
CA LYS A 251 -26.35 -8.15 -11.54
C LYS A 251 -24.99 -8.59 -12.05
N GLY A 252 -24.11 -9.07 -11.18
CA GLY A 252 -22.79 -9.51 -11.61
C GLY A 252 -21.97 -10.20 -10.54
N ILE A 253 -20.98 -10.95 -11.03
CA ILE A 253 -19.97 -11.63 -10.23
C ILE A 253 -18.61 -11.49 -10.89
N VAL A 254 -17.63 -11.05 -10.10
CA VAL A 254 -16.24 -10.99 -10.54
C VAL A 254 -15.36 -11.66 -9.50
N LYS A 255 -14.40 -12.45 -9.98
CA LYS A 255 -13.27 -12.94 -9.21
C LYS A 255 -11.98 -12.59 -9.93
N VAL A 256 -11.16 -11.76 -9.29
CA VAL A 256 -9.77 -11.53 -9.68
C VAL A 256 -8.90 -12.35 -8.73
N GLY A 257 -8.25 -13.39 -9.23
CA GLY A 257 -7.40 -14.31 -8.48
C GLY A 257 -5.96 -14.36 -9.00
N GLY A 258 -5.41 -15.57 -9.06
CA GLY A 258 -3.96 -15.79 -9.17
C GLY A 258 -3.23 -15.58 -7.84
N VAL A 259 -1.91 -15.40 -7.90
CA VAL A 259 -1.07 -15.25 -6.69
C VAL A 259 -1.09 -13.83 -6.13
N ALA A 260 -1.49 -12.84 -6.94
CA ALA A 260 -1.45 -11.42 -6.58
C ALA A 260 -2.47 -10.59 -7.39
N VAL A 261 -3.75 -11.01 -7.42
CA VAL A 261 -4.84 -10.36 -8.17
C VAL A 261 -4.50 -10.07 -9.64
N ASN A 262 -3.73 -10.96 -10.25
CA ASN A 262 -3.15 -10.79 -11.58
C ASN A 262 -3.90 -11.56 -12.68
N LYS A 263 -4.97 -12.28 -12.30
CA LYS A 263 -5.76 -13.11 -13.21
C LYS A 263 -7.25 -12.90 -12.95
N ILE A 264 -8.00 -12.51 -13.97
CA ILE A 264 -9.47 -12.53 -13.92
C ILE A 264 -9.91 -14.00 -14.10
N GLU A 265 -10.47 -14.58 -13.05
CA GLU A 265 -10.95 -15.97 -13.01
C GLU A 265 -12.44 -16.08 -13.30
N LYS A 266 -13.20 -15.02 -13.00
CA LYS A 266 -14.64 -14.90 -13.27
C LYS A 266 -14.97 -13.45 -13.58
N TRP A 267 -15.75 -13.22 -14.64
CA TRP A 267 -16.22 -11.90 -15.05
C TRP A 267 -17.56 -12.04 -15.77
N GLU A 268 -18.65 -11.94 -15.02
CA GLU A 268 -20.01 -12.11 -15.57
C GLU A 268 -20.92 -11.01 -15.04
N PHE A 269 -21.67 -10.40 -15.96
CA PHE A 269 -22.64 -9.36 -15.69
C PHE A 269 -23.91 -9.62 -16.50
N GLU A 270 -25.05 -9.13 -16.01
CA GLU A 270 -26.35 -9.21 -16.69
C GLU A 270 -26.32 -8.49 -18.05
N GLU A 271 -25.68 -7.32 -18.09
CA GLU A 271 -25.57 -6.48 -19.28
C GLU A 271 -24.11 -6.38 -19.76
N TYR A 272 -23.94 -6.42 -21.07
CA TYR A 272 -22.65 -6.26 -21.74
C TYR A 272 -22.11 -4.83 -21.59
N ASP A 273 -20.80 -4.71 -21.43
CA ASP A 273 -20.03 -3.46 -21.52
C ASP A 273 -18.73 -3.74 -22.28
N ASP A 274 -18.17 -2.74 -22.97
CA ASP A 274 -16.92 -2.91 -23.73
C ASP A 274 -15.72 -3.34 -22.86
N ASP A 275 -15.75 -3.09 -21.55
CA ASP A 275 -14.78 -3.62 -20.60
C ASP A 275 -14.73 -5.16 -20.58
N ASP A 276 -15.79 -5.85 -21.00
CA ASP A 276 -15.86 -7.32 -21.06
C ASP A 276 -14.87 -7.88 -22.07
N ARG A 277 -14.63 -7.17 -23.17
CA ARG A 277 -13.61 -7.54 -24.15
C ARG A 277 -12.21 -7.38 -23.58
N ILE A 278 -11.99 -6.31 -22.83
CA ILE A 278 -10.70 -6.01 -22.21
C ILE A 278 -10.40 -7.08 -21.14
N ALA A 279 -11.38 -7.48 -20.35
CA ALA A 279 -11.23 -8.47 -19.28
C ALA A 279 -10.68 -9.82 -19.78
N LEU A 280 -11.02 -10.24 -21.00
CA LEU A 280 -10.51 -11.47 -21.61
C LEU A 280 -8.99 -11.45 -21.83
N ASP A 281 -8.44 -10.27 -22.13
CA ASP A 281 -7.01 -10.08 -22.46
C ASP A 281 -6.20 -9.45 -21.32
N SER A 282 -6.83 -9.20 -20.16
CA SER A 282 -6.23 -8.45 -19.05
C SER A 282 -5.33 -9.27 -18.13
N ASN A 283 -5.24 -10.58 -18.36
CA ASN A 283 -4.41 -11.47 -17.57
C ASN A 283 -2.92 -11.20 -17.85
N TYR A 284 -2.13 -11.06 -16.79
CA TYR A 284 -0.69 -10.83 -16.93
C TYR A 284 0.12 -11.68 -15.94
N THR A 285 1.38 -11.92 -16.30
CA THR A 285 2.35 -12.55 -15.41
C THR A 285 3.11 -11.44 -14.68
N PRO A 286 2.87 -11.21 -13.38
CA PRO A 286 3.58 -10.18 -12.65
C PRO A 286 5.04 -10.60 -12.40
N PRO A 287 6.02 -9.66 -12.46
CA PRO A 287 7.41 -9.97 -12.16
C PRO A 287 7.63 -10.31 -10.67
N ASN A 288 6.75 -9.80 -9.79
CA ASN A 288 6.72 -10.06 -8.35
C ASN A 288 5.32 -9.71 -7.79
N VAL A 289 5.08 -9.94 -6.50
CA VAL A 289 3.77 -9.67 -5.86
C VAL A 289 3.33 -8.19 -5.84
N TYR A 290 4.23 -7.25 -6.17
CA TYR A 290 3.95 -5.81 -6.27
C TYR A 290 3.53 -5.38 -7.68
N GLY A 291 3.63 -6.26 -8.68
CA GLY A 291 3.24 -5.97 -10.07
C GLY A 291 4.04 -4.85 -10.72
N PHE A 292 3.39 -4.10 -11.62
CA PHE A 292 3.98 -2.98 -12.37
C PHE A 292 3.69 -1.62 -11.73
N GLY A 293 3.08 -1.58 -10.54
CA GLY A 293 2.37 -0.40 -10.05
C GLY A 293 3.23 0.82 -9.74
N HIS A 294 4.54 0.68 -9.46
CA HIS A 294 5.37 1.84 -9.07
C HIS A 294 5.53 2.85 -10.20
N ASN A 295 5.64 2.41 -11.45
CA ASN A 295 5.77 3.28 -12.61
C ASN A 295 4.55 4.19 -12.81
N PRO A 296 3.32 3.65 -12.96
CA PRO A 296 2.13 4.49 -13.08
C PRO A 296 1.86 5.29 -11.80
N TYR A 297 2.30 4.81 -10.63
CA TYR A 297 2.17 5.56 -9.38
C TYR A 297 3.05 6.82 -9.38
N TYR A 298 4.35 6.70 -9.69
CA TYR A 298 5.23 7.86 -9.79
C TYR A 298 4.84 8.80 -10.93
N ARG A 299 4.33 8.29 -12.05
CA ARG A 299 3.77 9.13 -13.11
C ARG A 299 2.67 10.04 -12.57
N ASN A 300 1.70 9.48 -11.84
CA ASN A 300 0.64 10.26 -11.20
C ASN A 300 1.19 11.27 -10.18
N VAL A 301 2.14 10.87 -9.32
CA VAL A 301 2.77 11.78 -8.35
C VAL A 301 3.43 12.97 -9.05
N VAL A 302 4.22 12.72 -10.10
CA VAL A 302 4.89 13.77 -10.87
C VAL A 302 3.87 14.65 -11.59
N ASP A 303 2.81 14.07 -12.16
CA ASP A 303 1.73 14.86 -12.77
C ASP A 303 1.01 15.76 -11.77
N VAL A 304 0.79 15.30 -10.52
CA VAL A 304 0.22 16.13 -9.45
C VAL A 304 1.16 17.29 -9.08
N LEU A 305 2.46 17.02 -8.93
CA LEU A 305 3.46 18.05 -8.63
C LEU A 305 3.63 19.06 -9.77
N LEU A 306 3.27 18.68 -11.00
CA LEU A 306 3.23 19.55 -12.17
C LEU A 306 1.84 20.13 -12.44
N GLU A 307 0.89 19.99 -11.51
CA GLU A 307 -0.48 20.52 -11.58
C GLU A 307 -1.31 19.99 -12.77
N LYS A 308 -1.08 18.74 -13.18
CA LYS A 308 -1.76 18.08 -14.31
C LYS A 308 -2.76 17.00 -13.89
N ALA A 309 -2.77 16.62 -12.62
CA ALA A 309 -3.60 15.53 -12.12
C ALA A 309 -3.92 15.69 -10.63
N GLU A 310 -4.84 14.85 -10.15
CA GLU A 310 -5.12 14.66 -8.72
C GLU A 310 -4.40 13.40 -8.20
N PRO A 311 -4.06 13.35 -6.89
CA PRO A 311 -3.38 12.20 -6.32
C PRO A 311 -4.27 10.96 -6.35
N SER A 312 -3.74 9.86 -6.89
CA SER A 312 -4.39 8.55 -6.87
C SER A 312 -4.58 8.01 -5.45
N THR A 313 -3.69 8.38 -4.53
CA THR A 313 -3.81 8.08 -3.10
C THR A 313 -3.07 9.16 -2.30
N ASP A 314 -3.77 9.78 -1.36
CA ASP A 314 -3.21 10.75 -0.41
C ASP A 314 -3.09 10.16 1.01
N GLY A 315 -2.65 10.99 1.96
CA GLY A 315 -2.56 10.60 3.37
C GLY A 315 -3.90 10.19 3.99
N ARG A 316 -5.01 10.83 3.60
CA ARG A 316 -6.34 10.53 4.15
C ARG A 316 -6.83 9.17 3.68
N ASP A 317 -6.60 8.83 2.42
CA ASP A 317 -6.84 7.49 1.88
C ASP A 317 -5.93 6.43 2.51
N GLY A 318 -4.64 6.73 2.66
CA GLY A 318 -3.69 5.85 3.33
C GLY A 318 -4.12 5.49 4.76
N ARG A 319 -4.61 6.49 5.51
CA ARG A 319 -5.07 6.36 6.89
C ARG A 319 -6.23 5.37 7.01
N LYS A 320 -7.14 5.33 6.04
CA LYS A 320 -8.33 4.47 6.07
C LYS A 320 -7.95 2.99 6.16
N SER A 321 -6.94 2.58 5.40
CA SER A 321 -6.44 1.20 5.49
C SER A 321 -5.82 0.89 6.86
N VAL A 322 -5.08 1.83 7.45
CA VAL A 322 -4.45 1.69 8.77
C VAL A 322 -5.51 1.63 9.88
N GLU A 323 -6.56 2.44 9.77
CA GLU A 323 -7.70 2.47 10.69
C GLU A 323 -8.47 1.15 10.69
N ILE A 324 -8.76 0.60 9.50
CA ILE A 324 -9.41 -0.71 9.37
C ILE A 324 -8.55 -1.82 9.99
N ILE A 325 -7.24 -1.83 9.71
CA ILE A 325 -6.33 -2.85 10.26
C ILE A 325 -6.24 -2.74 11.79
N GLN A 326 -6.23 -1.53 12.35
CA GLN A 326 -6.30 -1.40 13.80
C GLN A 326 -7.64 -1.82 14.39
N ALA A 327 -8.76 -1.61 13.68
CA ALA A 327 -10.03 -2.15 14.12
C ALA A 327 -10.01 -3.70 14.12
N ILE A 328 -9.38 -4.33 13.12
CA ILE A 328 -9.12 -5.78 13.09
C ILE A 328 -8.31 -6.19 14.34
N TYR A 329 -7.19 -5.53 14.62
CA TYR A 329 -6.34 -5.85 15.79
C TYR A 329 -7.05 -5.62 17.12
N ARG A 330 -7.79 -4.51 17.28
CA ARG A 330 -8.60 -4.23 18.48
C ARG A 330 -9.68 -5.29 18.66
N SER A 331 -10.32 -5.73 17.57
CA SER A 331 -11.34 -6.78 17.61
C SER A 331 -10.76 -8.12 18.04
N ALA A 332 -9.68 -8.56 17.39
CA ALA A 332 -9.02 -9.82 17.71
C ALA A 332 -8.49 -9.86 19.14
N LYS A 333 -7.92 -8.74 19.64
CA LYS A 333 -7.42 -8.64 21.02
C LYS A 333 -8.53 -8.68 22.06
N THR A 334 -9.68 -8.07 21.79
CA THR A 334 -10.77 -7.91 22.78
C THR A 334 -11.86 -8.97 22.67
N GLY A 335 -11.90 -9.74 21.58
CA GLY A 335 -12.99 -10.66 21.26
C GLY A 335 -14.32 -9.94 20.98
N LYS A 336 -14.30 -8.62 20.74
CA LYS A 336 -15.50 -7.79 20.54
C LYS A 336 -15.54 -7.22 19.13
N LYS A 337 -16.75 -6.93 18.65
CA LYS A 337 -16.96 -6.12 17.46
C LYS A 337 -16.47 -4.70 17.70
N VAL A 338 -15.72 -4.13 16.76
CA VAL A 338 -15.21 -2.76 16.79
C VAL A 338 -15.91 -1.94 15.71
N SER A 339 -16.41 -0.75 16.05
CA SER A 339 -17.06 0.16 15.10
C SER A 339 -16.07 1.19 14.55
N LEU A 340 -16.39 1.79 13.41
CA LEU A 340 -15.56 2.77 12.70
C LEU A 340 -16.31 4.09 12.41
N PRO A 341 -15.64 5.26 12.48
CA PRO A 341 -14.19 5.48 12.69
C PRO A 341 -13.71 5.16 14.11
N LEU A 342 -12.38 5.04 14.28
CA LEU A 342 -11.73 4.71 15.57
C LEU A 342 -11.61 5.90 16.53
#